data_AF-A0A5D3K0P0-F1
#
_entry.id   AF-A0A5D3K0P0-F1
#
_cell.length_a   1.000
_cell.length_b   1.000
_cell.length_c   1.000
_cell.angle_alpha   90.00
_cell.angle_beta   90.00
_cell.angle_gamma   90.00
#
_symmetry.space_group_name_H-M   'P 1'
#
loop_
_entity.id
_entity.type
_entity.pdbx_description
1 polymer ?
#
loop_
_entity_poly.entity_id
_entity_poly.type
_entity_poly.pdbx_seq_one_letter_code
_entity_poly.pdbx_strand_id
1 'polypeptide(L)'
;MLNYAGTPPLAAMAETDSRQLIAAELRSLIARIEISVRLVDAAMEPEDDSAILSAISGSTEIVVLDDVTPRYATVGAALNACRAELGNALQNLSESGNPA
;
A
#
# COMPACT_ATOMS: atom_id res chain seq x y z
N MET A 1 11.49 12.33 -53.87
CA MET A 1 10.95 12.69 -52.54
C MET A 1 10.82 11.41 -51.76
N LEU A 2 11.66 11.21 -50.74
CA LEU A 2 11.66 9.99 -49.92
C LEU A 2 10.65 10.16 -48.79
N ASN A 3 9.64 9.29 -48.78
CA ASN A 3 8.63 9.21 -47.73
C ASN A 3 9.30 8.79 -46.42
N TYR A 4 9.34 9.70 -45.44
CA TYR A 4 9.68 9.39 -44.05
C TYR A 4 8.48 8.72 -43.39
N ALA A 5 8.33 7.41 -43.63
CA ALA A 5 7.41 6.57 -42.90
C ALA A 5 8.17 5.90 -41.73
N GLY A 6 7.78 6.25 -40.50
CA GLY A 6 7.44 5.23 -39.52
C GLY A 6 8.54 4.63 -38.62
N THR A 7 9.65 5.31 -38.33
CA THR A 7 10.40 4.97 -37.11
C THR A 7 9.78 5.71 -35.93
N PRO A 8 9.13 5.02 -34.96
CA PRO A 8 8.79 5.65 -33.70
C PRO A 8 10.07 6.24 -33.10
N PRO A 9 10.04 7.47 -32.54
CA PRO A 9 11.24 8.06 -31.97
C PRO A 9 11.79 7.09 -30.92
N LEU A 10 13.04 6.66 -31.05
CA LEU A 10 13.69 5.78 -30.07
C LEU A 10 13.58 6.34 -28.64
N ALA A 11 13.52 7.67 -28.53
CA ALA A 11 13.22 8.40 -27.30
C ALA A 11 11.81 8.08 -26.73
N ALA A 12 10.78 8.02 -27.57
CA ALA A 12 9.41 7.69 -27.15
C ALA A 12 9.28 6.22 -26.70
N MET A 13 10.04 5.31 -27.31
CA MET A 13 10.12 3.91 -26.86
C MET A 13 10.82 3.79 -25.51
N ALA A 14 11.99 4.41 -25.34
CA ALA A 14 12.73 4.41 -24.08
C ALA A 14 11.95 5.08 -22.92
N GLU A 15 11.17 6.13 -23.22
CA GLU A 15 10.29 6.78 -22.27
C GLU A 15 9.12 5.87 -21.87
N THR A 16 8.56 5.12 -22.83
CA THR A 16 7.51 4.13 -22.57
C THR A 16 8.02 2.97 -21.71
N ASP A 17 9.22 2.47 -21.99
CA ASP A 17 9.87 1.41 -21.19
C ASP A 17 10.16 1.91 -19.75
N SER A 18 10.65 3.14 -19.62
CA SER A 18 10.89 3.77 -18.31
C SER A 18 9.59 3.95 -17.53
N ARG A 19 8.52 4.39 -18.21
CA ARG A 19 7.17 4.51 -17.64
C ARG A 19 6.66 3.15 -17.15
N GLN A 20 6.83 2.09 -17.94
CA GLN A 20 6.40 0.74 -17.56
C GLN A 20 7.18 0.21 -16.35
N LEU A 21 8.50 0.45 -16.29
CA LEU A 21 9.33 0.08 -15.14
C LEU A 21 8.89 0.80 -13.86
N ILE A 22 8.68 2.11 -13.92
CA ILE A 22 8.16 2.90 -12.79
C ILE A 22 6.79 2.38 -12.37
N ALA A 23 5.90 2.08 -13.32
CA ALA A 23 4.59 1.54 -13.02
C ALA A 23 4.65 0.13 -12.39
N ALA A 24 5.62 -0.70 -12.77
CA ALA A 24 5.83 -2.02 -12.16
C ALA A 24 6.31 -1.88 -10.70
N GLU A 25 7.26 -0.99 -10.45
CA GLU A 25 7.76 -0.70 -9.10
C GLU A 25 6.66 -0.14 -8.18
N LEU A 26 5.85 0.81 -8.67
CA LEU A 26 4.74 1.36 -7.89
C LEU A 26 3.69 0.29 -7.54
N ARG A 27 3.40 -0.66 -8.44
CA ARG A 27 2.53 -1.81 -8.14
C ARG A 27 3.13 -2.75 -7.10
N SER A 28 4.44 -3.01 -7.19
CA SER A 28 5.18 -3.80 -6.18
C SER A 28 5.09 -3.15 -4.80
N LEU A 29 5.27 -1.84 -4.73
CA LEU A 29 5.16 -1.08 -3.48
C LEU A 29 3.75 -1.12 -2.89
N ILE A 30 2.72 -1.00 -3.72
CA ILE A 30 1.31 -1.16 -3.30
C ILE A 30 1.08 -2.54 -2.69
N ALA A 31 1.54 -3.61 -3.36
CA ALA A 31 1.39 -4.97 -2.84
C ALA A 31 2.09 -5.16 -1.49
N ARG A 32 3.26 -4.53 -1.30
CA ARG A 32 3.97 -4.56 -0.03
C ARG A 32 3.25 -3.80 1.07
N ILE A 33 2.63 -2.66 0.75
CA ILE A 33 1.78 -1.90 1.68
C ILE A 33 0.56 -2.73 2.09
N GLU A 34 -0.08 -3.45 1.17
CA GLU A 34 -1.19 -4.34 1.50
C GLU A 34 -0.79 -5.45 2.48
N ILE A 35 0.41 -6.02 2.32
CA ILE A 35 0.97 -6.98 3.27
C ILE A 35 1.17 -6.32 4.64
N SER A 36 1.75 -5.11 4.67
CA SER A 36 1.94 -4.37 5.93
C SER A 36 0.62 -4.04 6.63
N VAL A 37 -0.43 -3.68 5.90
CA VAL A 37 -1.77 -3.47 6.47
C VAL A 37 -2.30 -4.75 7.12
N ARG A 38 -2.18 -5.90 6.44
CA ARG A 38 -2.61 -7.19 7.02
C ARG A 38 -1.83 -7.58 8.27
N LEU A 39 -0.53 -7.25 8.33
CA LEU A 39 0.28 -7.47 9.53
C LEU A 39 -0.16 -6.56 10.68
N VAL A 40 -0.56 -5.33 10.39
CA VAL A 40 -1.13 -4.40 11.37
C VAL A 40 -2.47 -4.92 11.86
N ASP A 41 -3.34 -5.39 10.97
CA ASP A 41 -4.65 -5.96 11.32
C ASP A 41 -4.49 -7.22 12.18
N ALA A 42 -3.56 -8.11 11.83
CA ALA A 42 -3.26 -9.31 12.63
C ALA A 42 -2.68 -8.98 14.01
N ALA A 43 -1.90 -7.89 14.14
CA ALA A 43 -1.40 -7.43 15.43
C ALA A 43 -2.48 -6.74 16.30
N MET A 44 -3.60 -6.33 15.69
CA MET A 44 -4.77 -5.80 16.41
C MET A 44 -5.77 -6.89 16.80
N GLU A 45 -5.67 -8.09 16.22
CA GLU A 45 -6.55 -9.20 16.60
C GLU A 45 -6.23 -9.55 18.05
N PRO A 46 -7.22 -9.51 18.97
CA PRO A 46 -6.96 -9.89 20.35
C PRO A 46 -6.52 -11.35 20.34
N GLU A 47 -5.27 -11.61 20.73
CA GLU A 47 -4.85 -12.94 21.14
C GLU A 47 -5.92 -13.43 22.13
N ASP A 48 -6.56 -14.56 21.86
CA ASP A 48 -7.65 -15.14 22.65
C ASP A 48 -7.13 -15.67 24.00
N ASP A 49 -6.47 -14.80 24.77
CA ASP A 49 -6.13 -14.98 26.18
C ASP A 49 -7.40 -14.94 27.07
N SER A 50 -8.59 -14.83 26.47
CA SER A 50 -9.87 -15.00 27.17
C SER A 50 -10.00 -16.40 27.79
N ALA A 51 -9.27 -17.40 27.29
CA ALA A 51 -9.20 -18.73 27.90
C ALA A 51 -8.38 -18.75 29.21
N ILE A 52 -7.45 -17.81 29.41
CA ILE A 52 -6.60 -17.74 30.61
C ILE A 52 -7.24 -16.84 31.69
N LEU A 53 -7.91 -15.76 31.30
CA LEU A 53 -8.53 -14.81 32.25
C LEU A 53 -9.80 -15.36 32.92
N SER A 54 -10.51 -16.30 32.29
CA SER A 54 -11.65 -17.00 32.93
C SER A 54 -11.23 -17.85 34.15
N ALA A 55 -9.94 -18.18 34.29
CA ALA A 55 -9.41 -18.90 35.44
C ALA A 55 -9.03 -17.98 36.62
N ILE A 56 -8.97 -16.65 36.43
CA ILE A 56 -8.56 -15.65 37.42
C ILE A 56 -9.75 -14.74 37.79
N SER A 57 -10.97 -15.28 37.79
CA SER A 57 -12.18 -14.55 38.22
C SER A 57 -12.22 -14.45 39.75
N GLY A 58 -11.36 -13.62 40.33
CA GLY A 58 -11.25 -13.44 41.78
C GLY A 58 -10.41 -12.25 42.26
N SER A 59 -9.85 -11.43 41.37
CA SER A 59 -9.15 -10.21 41.79
C SER A 59 -9.40 -9.12 40.77
N THR A 60 -9.77 -7.94 41.25
CA THR A 60 -10.07 -6.72 40.48
C THR A 60 -8.96 -6.41 39.47
N GLU A 61 -9.17 -6.83 38.23
CA GLU A 61 -8.26 -6.60 37.13
C GLU A 61 -8.62 -5.26 36.49
N ILE A 62 -7.83 -4.24 36.79
CA ILE A 62 -7.85 -2.99 36.02
C ILE A 62 -7.22 -3.33 34.68
N VAL A 63 -8.07 -3.62 33.70
CA VAL A 63 -7.65 -3.87 32.34
C VAL A 63 -7.35 -2.52 31.67
N VAL A 64 -6.09 -2.09 31.70
CA VAL A 64 -5.62 -0.95 30.90
C VAL A 64 -5.42 -1.44 29.46
N LEU A 65 -6.48 -1.33 28.65
CA LEU A 65 -6.54 -2.00 27.34
C LEU A 65 -6.09 -1.15 26.13
N ASP A 66 -5.75 0.14 26.25
CA ASP A 66 -5.76 0.99 25.03
C ASP A 66 -4.65 2.03 24.91
N ASP A 67 -3.39 1.61 24.84
CA ASP A 67 -2.29 2.51 24.38
C ASP A 67 -1.66 2.03 23.05
N VAL A 68 -2.06 0.85 22.59
CA VAL A 68 -1.46 0.13 21.45
C VAL A 68 -2.37 0.19 20.21
N THR A 69 -3.69 0.05 20.39
CA THR A 69 -4.71 0.18 19.33
C THR A 69 -4.65 1.53 18.58
N PRO A 70 -4.46 2.69 19.24
CA PRO A 70 -4.37 3.97 18.54
C PRO A 70 -3.13 4.07 17.64
N ARG A 71 -2.02 3.42 18.02
CA ARG A 71 -0.77 3.44 17.26
C ARG A 71 -0.88 2.62 15.99
N TYR A 72 -1.38 1.39 16.10
CA TYR A 72 -1.62 0.54 14.93
C TYR A 72 -2.68 1.14 14.00
N ALA A 73 -3.71 1.81 14.55
CA ALA A 73 -4.71 2.51 13.75
C ALA A 73 -4.10 3.69 12.97
N THR A 74 -3.20 4.44 13.60
CA THR A 74 -2.46 5.53 12.95
C THR A 74 -1.56 5.02 11.83
N VAL A 75 -0.85 3.90 12.07
CA VAL A 75 -0.01 3.26 11.04
C VAL A 75 -0.87 2.75 9.88
N GLY A 76 -1.99 2.07 10.15
CA GLY A 76 -2.94 1.63 9.13
C GLY A 76 -3.51 2.78 8.30
N ALA A 77 -3.86 3.90 8.94
CA ALA A 77 -4.32 5.11 8.24
C ALA A 77 -3.23 5.70 7.33
N ALA A 78 -1.98 5.78 7.80
CA ALA A 78 -0.84 6.26 7.01
C ALA A 78 -0.53 5.34 5.81
N LEU A 79 -0.59 4.02 6.00
CA LEU A 79 -0.41 3.03 4.93
C LEU A 79 -1.52 3.14 3.88
N ASN A 80 -2.77 3.35 4.30
CA ASN A 80 -3.91 3.57 3.39
C ASN A 80 -3.76 4.87 2.58
N ALA A 81 -3.32 5.95 3.21
CA ALA A 81 -3.02 7.22 2.51
C ALA A 81 -1.92 7.03 1.47
N CYS A 82 -0.83 6.34 1.84
CA CYS A 82 0.25 6.01 0.92
C CYS A 82 -0.24 5.17 -0.28
N ARG A 83 -1.11 4.18 -0.04
CA ARG A 83 -1.73 3.40 -1.13
C ARG A 83 -2.52 4.29 -2.09
N ALA A 84 -3.30 5.23 -1.57
CA ALA A 84 -4.10 6.16 -2.39
C ALA A 84 -3.20 7.08 -3.24
N GLU A 85 -2.14 7.62 -2.65
CA GLU A 85 -1.18 8.47 -3.37
C GLU A 85 -0.41 7.71 -4.45
N LEU A 86 0.04 6.47 -4.17
CA LEU A 86 0.69 5.62 -5.18
C LEU A 86 -0.26 5.23 -6.31
N GLY A 87 -1.54 4.99 -6.00
CA GLY A 87 -2.58 4.77 -7.00
C GLY A 87 -2.78 5.97 -7.91
N ASN A 88 -2.83 7.18 -7.34
CA ASN A 88 -2.91 8.42 -8.11
C ASN A 88 -1.65 8.64 -8.97
N ALA A 89 -0.46 8.34 -8.44
CA ALA A 89 0.78 8.39 -9.21
C ALA A 89 0.73 7.47 -10.43
N LEU A 90 0.21 6.24 -10.29
CA LEU A 90 0.00 5.30 -11.40
C LEU A 90 -1.00 5.81 -12.44
N GLN A 91 -2.09 6.46 -12.01
CA GLN A 91 -3.09 7.02 -12.91
C GLN A 91 -2.51 8.18 -13.73
N ASN A 92 -1.83 9.14 -13.09
CA ASN A 92 -1.14 10.25 -13.77
C ASN A 92 -0.08 9.75 -14.76
N LEU A 93 0.65 8.70 -14.38
CA LEU A 93 1.64 8.09 -15.25
C LEU A 93 1.01 7.46 -16.50
N SER A 94 -0.20 6.91 -16.36
CA SER A 94 -0.97 6.31 -17.47
C SER A 94 -1.59 7.37 -18.39
N GLU A 95 -2.12 8.46 -17.83
CA GLU A 95 -2.69 9.59 -18.58
C GLU A 95 -1.62 10.35 -19.37
N SER A 96 -0.42 10.53 -18.80
CA SER A 96 0.72 11.13 -19.50
C SER A 96 1.18 10.35 -20.73
N GLY A 97 0.78 9.08 -20.88
CA GLY A 97 1.13 8.23 -22.02
C GLY A 97 0.11 8.22 -23.16
N ASN A 98 -1.04 8.90 -23.01
CA ASN A 98 -2.09 8.96 -24.03
C ASN A 98 -2.09 10.35 -24.69
N PRO A 99 -1.30 10.56 -25.76
CA PRO A 99 -1.43 11.79 -26.54
C PRO A 99 -2.81 11.79 -27.21
N ALA A 100 -3.61 12.80 -26.90
CA ALA A 100 -4.85 13.11 -27.62
C ALA A 100 -4.58 13.44 -29.10
#